data_AF-A0A7M5UPA6-F1
#
_entry.id   AF-A0A7M5UPA6-F1
#
_cell.length_a   1.000
_cell.length_b   1.000
_cell.length_c   1.000
_cell.angle_alpha   90.00
_cell.angle_beta   90.00
_cell.angle_gamma   90.00
#
_symmetry.space_group_name_H-M   'P 1'
#
loop_
_entity.id
_entity.type
_entity.pdbx_description
1 polymer ?
#
loop_
_entity_poly.entity_id
_entity_poly.type
_entity_poly.pdbx_seq_one_letter_code
_entity_poly.pdbx_strand_id
1 'polypeptide(L)'
;IIPRLSQEWEVRFRFKLTGSVNDKWCNILQLTKGGKLEEYGDRTPGIFYNKEIQNLVTYSAVNGNEGYRNYFPIELNTEYNVEIHQRYKSGGVYKYSILLNGDEVHSTDNTQARQFYDVKVYTGSPWS
;
A
#
# COMPACT_ATOMS: atom_id res chain seq x y z
N ILE A 1 11.78 5.58 -10.53
CA ILE A 1 12.45 5.60 -9.21
C ILE A 1 12.11 6.93 -8.55
N ILE A 2 11.78 6.93 -7.26
CA ILE A 2 11.59 8.11 -6.41
C ILE A 2 12.87 8.27 -5.58
N PRO A 3 13.70 9.29 -5.83
CA PRO A 3 15.00 9.44 -5.16
C PRO A 3 14.88 9.55 -3.64
N ARG A 4 13.82 10.20 -3.16
CA ARG A 4 13.49 10.29 -1.73
C ARG A 4 11.99 10.30 -1.54
N LEU A 5 11.47 9.33 -0.79
CA LEU A 5 10.12 9.34 -0.23
C LEU A 5 10.22 9.87 1.21
N SER A 6 9.64 11.05 1.48
CA SER A 6 9.63 11.67 2.81
C SER A 6 8.81 10.85 3.82
N GLN A 7 8.87 11.22 5.10
CA GLN A 7 7.97 10.67 6.12
C GLN A 7 6.51 10.99 5.82
N GLU A 8 6.23 12.17 5.25
CA GLU A 8 4.93 12.45 4.66
C GLU A 8 4.89 12.00 3.22
N TRP A 9 3.86 11.26 2.86
CA TRP A 9 3.63 10.84 1.49
C TRP A 9 2.17 10.47 1.28
N GLU A 10 1.79 10.43 0.02
CA GLU A 10 0.47 10.04 -0.42
C GLU A 10 0.58 9.28 -1.74
N VAL A 11 -0.25 8.25 -1.85
CA VAL A 11 -0.46 7.49 -3.08
C VAL A 11 -1.96 7.50 -3.37
N ARG A 12 -2.33 7.88 -4.60
CA ARG A 12 -3.71 7.96 -5.07
C ARG A 12 -3.82 7.40 -6.47
N PHE A 13 -4.73 6.46 -6.68
CA PHE A 13 -5.00 5.92 -7.99
C PHE A 13 -6.37 5.24 -8.02
N ARG A 14 -6.92 5.11 -9.24
CA ARG A 14 -8.08 4.26 -9.50
C ARG A 14 -7.63 2.96 -10.14
N PHE A 15 -8.29 1.86 -9.79
CA PHE A 15 -8.08 0.58 -10.44
C PHE A 15 -9.39 -0.19 -10.59
N LYS A 16 -9.41 -1.11 -11.56
CA LYS A 16 -10.48 -2.09 -11.77
C LYS A 16 -9.84 -3.42 -12.08
N LEU A 17 -10.09 -4.44 -11.27
CA LEU A 17 -9.66 -5.80 -11.56
C LEU A 17 -10.70 -6.49 -12.44
N THR A 18 -10.29 -6.99 -13.59
CA THR A 18 -11.15 -7.78 -14.48
C THR A 18 -11.05 -9.27 -14.14
N GLY A 19 -12.09 -10.04 -14.46
CA GLY A 19 -12.37 -11.39 -13.95
C GLY A 19 -11.36 -12.54 -14.19
N SER A 20 -10.13 -12.25 -14.59
CA SER A 20 -9.09 -13.24 -14.91
C SER A 20 -7.81 -13.00 -14.10
N VAL A 21 -7.90 -13.02 -12.77
CA VAL A 21 -6.71 -13.14 -11.93
C VAL A 21 -6.41 -14.63 -11.79
N ASN A 22 -5.28 -15.09 -12.31
CA ASN A 22 -4.92 -16.51 -12.30
C ASN A 22 -4.24 -16.88 -10.99
N ASP A 23 -3.23 -16.13 -10.59
CA ASP A 23 -2.51 -16.37 -9.34
C ASP A 23 -3.28 -15.97 -8.07
N LYS A 24 -2.81 -16.55 -6.96
CA LYS A 24 -3.27 -16.20 -5.61
C LYS A 24 -3.07 -14.71 -5.32
N TRP A 25 -1.96 -14.13 -5.77
CA TRP A 25 -1.58 -12.75 -5.49
C TRP A 25 -1.38 -12.00 -6.80
N CYS A 26 -2.12 -10.91 -6.98
CA CYS A 26 -1.96 -9.99 -8.10
C CYS A 26 -1.38 -8.66 -7.60
N ASN A 27 -0.27 -8.21 -8.17
CA ASN A 27 0.29 -6.90 -7.86
C ASN A 27 -0.52 -5.80 -8.55
N ILE A 28 -1.01 -4.85 -7.75
CA ILE A 28 -1.67 -3.64 -8.26
C ILE A 28 -0.64 -2.50 -8.31
N LEU A 29 0.02 -2.24 -7.19
CA LEU A 29 1.05 -1.21 -7.05
C LEU A 29 2.04 -1.63 -5.96
N GLN A 30 3.33 -1.45 -6.19
CA GLN A 30 4.35 -1.64 -5.16
C GLN A 30 5.39 -0.53 -5.19
N LEU A 31 5.52 0.15 -4.06
CA LEU A 31 6.64 1.01 -3.72
C LEU A 31 7.57 0.27 -2.76
N THR A 32 8.85 0.18 -3.11
CA THR A 32 9.84 -0.60 -2.38
C THR A 32 11.23 0.01 -2.48
N LYS A 33 12.02 -0.06 -1.41
CA LYS A 33 13.46 0.24 -1.47
C LYS A 33 14.32 -0.87 -2.11
N GLY A 34 13.70 -1.99 -2.51
CA GLY A 34 14.34 -3.04 -3.30
C GLY A 34 14.21 -4.46 -2.74
N GLY A 35 13.83 -4.63 -1.46
CA GLY A 35 13.59 -5.93 -0.84
C GLY A 35 12.16 -6.44 -1.02
N LYS A 36 11.90 -7.67 -0.56
CA LYS A 36 10.58 -8.31 -0.68
C LYS A 36 9.68 -7.98 0.51
N LEU A 37 10.12 -8.28 1.73
CA LEU A 37 9.47 -7.99 3.01
C LEU A 37 10.42 -8.40 4.14
N GLU A 38 11.66 -7.91 4.08
CA GLU A 38 12.72 -8.29 5.02
C GLU A 38 13.13 -7.10 5.88
N GLU A 39 13.01 -5.90 5.34
CA GLU A 39 13.42 -4.67 5.99
C GLU A 39 12.31 -3.61 6.00
N TYR A 40 12.31 -2.78 7.05
CA TYR A 40 11.42 -1.63 7.15
C TYR A 40 11.62 -0.69 5.95
N GLY A 41 10.57 -0.51 5.15
CA GLY A 41 10.59 0.24 3.88
C GLY A 41 10.56 -0.60 2.62
N ASP A 42 10.66 -1.94 2.71
CA ASP A 42 10.50 -2.83 1.56
C ASP A 42 9.08 -2.79 0.98
N ARG A 43 8.10 -2.41 1.81
CA ARG A 43 6.73 -2.10 1.41
C ARG A 43 6.35 -0.73 1.94
N THR A 44 6.25 0.27 1.06
CA THR A 44 5.91 1.65 1.48
C THR A 44 5.20 2.46 0.38
N PRO A 45 3.94 2.13 0.04
CA PRO A 45 3.21 0.90 0.37
C PRO A 45 3.31 -0.16 -0.75
N GLY A 46 2.93 -1.39 -0.45
CA GLY A 46 2.59 -2.43 -1.43
C GLY A 46 1.10 -2.75 -1.40
N ILE A 47 0.49 -2.93 -2.57
CA ILE A 47 -0.94 -3.09 -2.76
C ILE A 47 -1.18 -4.25 -3.73
N PHE A 48 -1.94 -5.23 -3.26
CA PHE A 48 -2.16 -6.49 -3.95
C PHE A 48 -3.62 -6.89 -3.88
N TYR A 49 -4.05 -7.74 -4.80
CA TYR A 49 -5.29 -8.49 -4.65
C TYR A 49 -4.96 -9.93 -4.27
N ASN A 50 -5.67 -10.45 -3.28
CA ASN A 50 -5.62 -11.87 -2.92
C ASN A 50 -6.91 -12.55 -3.38
N LYS A 51 -6.77 -13.47 -4.34
CA LYS A 51 -7.91 -14.16 -4.97
C LYS A 51 -8.64 -15.14 -4.05
N GLU A 52 -7.92 -15.80 -3.14
CA GLU A 52 -8.53 -16.82 -2.26
C GLU A 52 -9.53 -16.22 -1.28
N ILE A 53 -9.21 -15.04 -0.75
CA ILE A 53 -10.06 -14.32 0.21
C ILE A 53 -10.80 -13.13 -0.42
N GLN A 54 -10.58 -12.86 -1.71
CA GLN A 54 -11.19 -11.76 -2.47
C GLN A 54 -10.96 -10.37 -1.85
N ASN A 55 -9.76 -10.12 -1.32
CA ASN A 55 -9.45 -8.86 -0.64
C ASN A 55 -8.39 -8.06 -1.39
N LEU A 56 -8.53 -6.73 -1.35
CA LEU A 56 -7.42 -5.81 -1.47
C LEU A 56 -6.56 -5.92 -0.21
N VAL A 57 -5.27 -6.18 -0.39
CA VAL A 57 -4.30 -6.31 0.69
C VAL A 57 -3.27 -5.21 0.57
N THR A 58 -3.14 -4.41 1.62
CA THR A 58 -2.11 -3.38 1.72
C THR A 58 -1.01 -3.84 2.65
N TYR A 59 0.23 -3.48 2.33
CA TYR A 59 1.42 -3.66 3.13
C TYR A 59 2.11 -2.31 3.26
N SER A 60 2.48 -1.90 4.47
CA SER A 60 3.27 -0.70 4.67
C SER A 60 4.21 -0.83 5.88
N ALA A 61 5.26 -0.03 5.89
CA ALA A 61 6.14 0.14 7.03
C ALA A 61 5.48 1.07 8.06
N VAL A 62 4.95 0.50 9.16
CA VAL A 62 4.21 1.24 10.20
C VAL A 62 4.63 0.77 11.59
N ASN A 63 4.97 1.70 12.49
CA ASN A 63 5.34 1.41 13.89
C ASN A 63 6.43 0.35 14.07
N GLY A 64 7.43 0.33 13.19
CA GLY A 64 8.52 -0.65 13.23
C GLY A 64 8.15 -2.02 12.64
N ASN A 65 6.90 -2.25 12.24
CA ASN A 65 6.49 -3.41 11.46
C ASN A 65 6.72 -3.13 9.97
N GLU A 66 7.64 -3.86 9.35
CA GLU A 66 8.02 -3.75 7.93
C GLU A 66 6.93 -4.16 6.95
N GLY A 67 5.92 -4.90 7.42
CA GLY A 67 4.84 -5.44 6.63
C GLY A 67 3.51 -5.34 7.34
N TYR A 68 3.16 -4.17 7.86
CA TYR A 68 1.86 -3.92 8.47
C TYR A 68 0.75 -4.14 7.43
N ARG A 69 -0.10 -5.15 7.66
CA ARG A 69 -1.07 -5.65 6.67
C ARG A 69 -2.49 -5.24 7.02
N ASN A 70 -3.24 -4.81 6.01
CA ASN A 70 -4.68 -4.61 6.12
C ASN A 70 -5.38 -5.27 4.94
N TYR A 71 -6.59 -5.77 5.19
CA TYR A 71 -7.38 -6.53 4.23
C TYR A 71 -8.75 -5.89 4.08
N PHE A 72 -9.17 -5.66 2.84
CA PHE A 72 -10.45 -5.04 2.53
C PHE A 72 -11.16 -5.88 1.46
N PRO A 73 -12.36 -6.41 1.72
CA PRO A 73 -13.15 -7.10 0.71
C PRO A 73 -13.39 -6.20 -0.50
N ILE A 74 -13.14 -6.73 -1.70
CA ILE A 74 -13.42 -6.04 -2.96
C ILE A 74 -14.04 -7.01 -3.97
N GLU A 75 -14.77 -6.45 -4.92
CA GLU A 75 -15.43 -7.18 -5.98
C GLU A 75 -14.68 -7.03 -7.30
N LEU A 76 -14.63 -8.10 -8.08
CA LEU A 76 -14.14 -8.05 -9.45
C LEU A 76 -15.11 -7.24 -10.32
N ASN A 77 -14.56 -6.59 -11.35
CA ASN A 77 -15.27 -5.72 -12.27
C ASN A 77 -15.88 -4.45 -11.64
N THR A 78 -15.49 -4.12 -10.41
CA THR A 78 -15.82 -2.86 -9.73
C THR A 78 -14.61 -1.92 -9.78
N GLU A 79 -14.85 -0.65 -10.07
CA GLU A 79 -13.81 0.38 -10.00
C GLU A 79 -13.67 0.89 -8.57
N TYR A 80 -12.43 0.99 -8.10
CA TYR A 80 -12.09 1.50 -6.78
C TYR A 80 -11.14 2.68 -6.89
N ASN A 81 -11.44 3.76 -6.15
CA ASN A 81 -10.48 4.81 -5.85
C ASN A 81 -9.75 4.48 -4.56
N VAL A 82 -8.42 4.34 -4.62
CA VAL A 82 -7.58 4.03 -3.46
C VAL A 82 -6.75 5.26 -3.12
N GLU A 83 -6.78 5.63 -1.85
CA GLU A 83 -5.85 6.61 -1.30
C GLU A 83 -5.17 6.04 -0.07
N ILE A 84 -3.84 6.13 -0.01
CA ILE A 84 -3.05 5.75 1.16
C ILE A 84 -2.15 6.92 1.52
N HIS A 85 -2.24 7.37 2.77
CA HIS A 85 -1.54 8.56 3.24
C HIS A 85 -0.71 8.25 4.47
N GLN A 86 0.43 8.92 4.57
CA GLN A 86 1.12 9.15 5.83
C GLN A 86 1.26 10.67 6.01
N ARG A 87 0.58 11.23 7.01
CA ARG A 87 0.50 12.69 7.24
C ARG A 87 0.90 13.03 8.66
N TYR A 88 1.70 14.07 8.86
CA TYR A 88 2.08 14.52 10.19
C TYR A 88 0.84 14.96 11.00
N LYS A 89 0.80 14.57 12.28
CA LYS A 89 -0.19 15.06 13.25
C LYS A 89 0.43 16.11 14.16
N SER A 90 1.21 15.65 15.14
CA SER A 90 1.88 16.46 16.16
C SER A 90 2.90 15.60 16.91
N GLY A 91 3.90 16.23 17.55
CA GLY A 91 4.84 15.56 18.44
C GLY A 91 5.65 14.43 17.78
N GLY A 92 5.94 14.52 16.48
CA GLY A 92 6.63 13.46 15.74
C GLY A 92 5.73 12.28 15.32
N VAL A 93 4.43 12.32 15.64
CA VAL A 93 3.46 11.29 15.26
C VAL A 93 2.88 11.59 13.89
N TYR A 94 2.78 10.57 13.06
CA TYR A 94 2.15 10.61 11.75
C TYR A 94 0.87 9.77 11.77
N LYS A 95 -0.18 10.16 11.05
CA LYS A 95 -1.35 9.31 10.77
C LYS A 95 -1.08 8.50 9.51
N TYR A 96 -1.11 7.18 9.61
CA TYR A 96 -1.24 6.29 8.46
C TYR A 96 -2.74 6.04 8.21
N SER A 97 -3.23 6.28 6.99
CA SER A 97 -4.65 6.13 6.66
C SER A 97 -4.83 5.48 5.29
N ILE A 98 -5.85 4.64 5.15
CA ILE A 98 -6.27 4.01 3.90
C ILE A 98 -7.72 4.39 3.66
N LEU A 99 -7.99 4.94 2.47
CA LEU A 99 -9.31 5.31 2.01
C LEU A 99 -9.67 4.49 0.76
N LEU A 100 -10.90 4.00 0.72
CA LEU A 100 -11.50 3.36 -0.46
C LEU A 100 -12.74 4.15 -0.86
N ASN A 101 -12.80 4.60 -2.11
CA ASN A 101 -13.91 5.42 -2.63
C ASN A 101 -14.21 6.69 -1.81
N GLY A 102 -13.19 7.23 -1.13
CA GLY A 102 -13.29 8.41 -0.27
C GLY A 102 -13.57 8.10 1.20
N ASP A 103 -13.96 6.86 1.54
CA ASP A 103 -14.24 6.46 2.92
C ASP A 103 -12.95 5.98 3.62
N GLU A 104 -12.65 6.52 4.81
CA GLU A 104 -11.53 6.05 5.64
C GLU A 104 -11.85 4.68 6.24
N VAL A 105 -11.39 3.62 5.56
CA VAL A 105 -11.60 2.23 5.97
C VAL A 105 -10.60 1.76 7.01
N HIS A 106 -9.48 2.47 7.18
CA HIS A 106 -8.48 2.18 8.19
C HIS A 106 -7.62 3.40 8.51
N SER A 107 -7.28 3.57 9.79
CA SER A 107 -6.19 4.46 10.19
C SER A 107 -5.52 4.05 11.49
N THR A 108 -4.28 4.46 11.67
CA THR A 108 -3.50 4.28 12.90
C THR A 108 -2.42 5.36 13.02
N ASP A 109 -1.97 5.61 14.25
CA ASP A 109 -0.85 6.51 14.51
C ASP A 109 0.47 5.76 14.29
N ASN A 110 1.36 6.31 13.46
CA ASN A 110 2.71 5.85 13.20
C ASN A 110 3.73 6.76 13.89
N THR A 111 4.33 6.29 14.98
CA THR A 111 5.37 7.00 15.74
C THR A 111 6.78 6.70 15.23
N GLN A 112 6.92 5.76 14.29
CA GLN A 112 8.19 5.35 13.67
C GLN A 112 8.16 5.58 12.15
N ALA A 113 7.51 6.64 11.69
CA ALA A 113 7.57 7.04 10.28
C ALA A 113 9.02 7.35 9.88
N ARG A 114 9.46 6.87 8.72
CA ARG A 114 10.82 7.10 8.19
C ARG A 114 10.75 7.60 6.76
N GLN A 115 11.80 8.30 6.34
CA GLN A 115 12.04 8.57 4.92
C GLN A 115 12.81 7.39 4.31
N PHE A 116 12.59 7.16 3.02
CA PHE A 116 13.24 6.11 2.25
C PHE A 116 13.87 6.70 0.99
N TYR A 117 14.96 6.11 0.54
CA TYR A 117 15.70 6.55 -0.64
C TYR A 117 15.63 5.50 -1.75
N ASP A 118 15.80 5.95 -2.98
CA ASP A 118 15.83 5.11 -4.18
C ASP A 118 14.62 4.16 -4.30
N VAL A 119 13.44 4.66 -3.93
CA VAL A 119 12.21 3.88 -3.91
C VAL A 119 11.80 3.55 -5.34
N LYS A 120 11.71 2.25 -5.65
CA LYS A 120 11.25 1.71 -6.92
C LYS A 120 9.73 1.62 -6.90
N VAL A 121 9.13 1.87 -8.06
CA VAL A 121 7.68 1.82 -8.26
C VAL A 121 7.41 0.76 -9.31
N TYR A 122 6.55 -0.20 -8.98
CA TYR A 122 6.08 -1.26 -9.87
C TYR A 122 4.56 -1.21 -9.94
N THR A 123 4.00 -1.29 -11.14
CA THR A 123 2.56 -1.29 -11.39
C THR A 123 2.21 -2.47 -12.28
N GLY A 124 1.25 -3.29 -11.84
CA GLY A 124 0.75 -4.42 -12.60
C GLY A 124 1.73 -5.58 -12.73
N SER A 125 1.24 -6.80 -12.54
CA SER A 125 1.75 -7.93 -13.31
C SER A 125 0.66 -8.37 -14.29
N PRO A 126 0.92 -8.40 -15.61
CA PRO A 126 0.11 -9.20 -16.54
C PRO A 126 0.42 -10.70 -16.41
N TRP A 127 1.39 -11.08 -15.58
CA TRP A 127 1.83 -12.46 -15.35
C TRP A 127 1.93 -12.74 -13.86
N SER A 128 0.76 -12.93 -13.28
CA SER A 128 0.52 -13.74 -12.10
C SER A 128 -0.94 -14.16 -12.14
#